data_AF-A0A6M8VNS4-F1
#
_entry.id   AF-A0A6M8VNS4-F1
#
_cell.length_a   1.000
_cell.length_b   1.000
_cell.length_c   1.000
_cell.angle_alpha   90.00
_cell.angle_beta   90.00
_cell.angle_gamma   90.00
#
_symmetry.space_group_name_H-M   'P 1'
#
loop_
_entity.id
_entity.type
_entity.pdbx_description
1 polymer ?
#
loop_
_entity_poly.entity_id
_entity_poly.type
_entity_poly.pdbx_seq_one_letter_code
_entity_poly.pdbx_strand_id
1 'polypeptide(L)'
;MLKAQAALEILRGEDAEKAAEVEKALPVYAIQLDRAGETVTENSLLEAARQGAEYLKANSAPKKRTPQKTGDILEAYAEITGKTLPQKQPETQAPQERRNLNTLNDALIAAAPDAAPDDIQTLLDKGASAGAKMHKSVRVAAQNENWPVLDILLQNGGSKTFLSFADARKFKIYQKNAAPWQKKLRRAPPKGLAAENPVFFKQNCFEAVLKVLDVEGISGKEAHIAAFRLSGLFQSEQRVMQYLKQWGGTGDTPLYDLSEDILLPPHLPDIKKPKLQSLKEFVTAGMWLNDFVTKDPAQESGTPHIKDWGDAVLKCGPSMARLVKFSRFVTSPQHSSDGKTWSTQNTRAECAKYLYKRAMHYPDLAELCYNYDVKQQHFDTALSLVGKLPKQKRKRMPDITIDGEKFGLPGGVFRRLPENDVRGLFLGEITACCQSIGKMGEACTKHGYLSENGGFYVVESGKGDIIGQSWAWRGKKGELCFDSLETLGDRVSAAQWTKLMQETAQELTARHDHDVTALHIGAGGRTPVKSLKKVFTDTTKAKPKDFGYFRHRDSRLSQIRVWRRSA
;
A
#
# COMPACT_ATOMS: atom_id res chain seq x y z
N MET A 1 -24.42 -4.34 9.57
CA MET A 1 -24.30 -3.93 8.15
C MET A 1 -23.33 -4.80 7.36
N LEU A 2 -22.01 -4.75 7.59
CA LEU A 2 -21.03 -5.56 6.82
C LEU A 2 -21.34 -7.07 6.80
N LYS A 3 -21.75 -7.65 7.95
CA LYS A 3 -22.15 -9.07 8.05
C LYS A 3 -23.40 -9.43 7.23
N ALA A 4 -24.34 -8.49 7.07
CA ALA A 4 -25.52 -8.69 6.23
C ALA A 4 -25.17 -8.64 4.74
N GLN A 5 -24.19 -7.81 4.37
CA GLN A 5 -23.69 -7.71 3.00
C GLN A 5 -22.92 -8.98 2.58
N ALA A 6 -22.09 -9.52 3.48
CA ALA A 6 -21.42 -10.80 3.27
C ALA A 6 -22.42 -11.96 3.11
N ALA A 7 -23.45 -12.03 3.96
CA ALA A 7 -24.52 -13.03 3.82
C ALA A 7 -25.30 -12.88 2.49
N LEU A 8 -25.53 -11.66 2.00
CA LEU A 8 -26.16 -11.43 0.69
C LEU A 8 -25.27 -11.86 -0.49
N GLU A 9 -23.95 -11.68 -0.41
CA GLU A 9 -23.03 -12.13 -1.47
C GLU A 9 -23.01 -13.65 -1.59
N ILE A 10 -23.03 -14.36 -0.45
CA ILE A 10 -23.14 -15.82 -0.42
C ILE A 10 -24.48 -16.25 -1.00
N LEU A 11 -25.59 -15.63 -0.54
CA LEU A 11 -26.92 -15.98 -1.02
C LEU A 11 -27.10 -15.70 -2.52
N ARG A 12 -26.48 -14.65 -3.09
CA ARG A 12 -26.51 -14.39 -4.55
C ARG A 12 -25.83 -15.51 -5.37
N GLY A 13 -24.84 -16.19 -4.80
CA GLY A 13 -24.20 -17.34 -5.42
C GLY A 13 -25.05 -18.61 -5.36
N GLU A 14 -25.92 -18.72 -4.35
CA GLU A 14 -26.82 -19.87 -4.14
C GLU A 14 -28.16 -19.70 -4.88
N ASP A 15 -28.80 -18.55 -4.73
CA ASP A 15 -30.14 -18.22 -5.22
C ASP A 15 -30.29 -16.69 -5.38
N ALA A 16 -30.06 -16.20 -6.60
CA ALA A 16 -30.07 -14.78 -6.91
C ALA A 16 -31.45 -14.12 -6.75
N GLU A 17 -32.53 -14.87 -6.97
CA GLU A 17 -33.91 -14.37 -6.86
C GLU A 17 -34.26 -14.17 -5.38
N LYS A 18 -33.91 -15.15 -4.53
CA LYS A 18 -34.08 -15.05 -3.08
C LYS A 18 -33.23 -13.96 -2.45
N ALA A 19 -32.00 -13.76 -2.95
CA ALA A 19 -31.15 -12.66 -2.50
C ALA A 19 -31.76 -11.28 -2.80
N ALA A 20 -32.42 -11.12 -3.95
CA ALA A 20 -33.14 -9.89 -4.29
C ALA A 20 -34.36 -9.67 -3.39
N GLU A 21 -35.07 -10.74 -3.01
CA GLU A 21 -36.23 -10.70 -2.11
C GLU A 21 -35.86 -10.16 -0.71
N VAL A 22 -34.71 -10.59 -0.16
CA VAL A 22 -34.30 -10.26 1.23
C VAL A 22 -33.39 -9.04 1.36
N GLU A 23 -32.91 -8.46 0.25
CA GLU A 23 -31.88 -7.41 0.22
C GLU A 23 -32.20 -6.22 1.13
N LYS A 24 -33.47 -5.81 1.19
CA LYS A 24 -33.93 -4.70 2.03
C LYS A 24 -34.24 -5.11 3.47
N ALA A 25 -34.64 -6.35 3.71
CA ALA A 25 -35.09 -6.83 5.02
C ALA A 25 -33.93 -7.31 5.91
N LEU A 26 -32.90 -7.91 5.31
CA LEU A 26 -31.79 -8.51 6.05
C LEU A 26 -30.96 -7.51 6.89
N PRO A 27 -30.66 -6.28 6.40
CA PRO A 27 -29.98 -5.27 7.21
C PRO A 27 -30.82 -4.81 8.41
N VAL A 28 -32.14 -4.70 8.25
CA VAL A 28 -33.07 -4.31 9.31
C VAL A 28 -33.12 -5.38 10.40
N TYR A 29 -33.21 -6.64 10.00
CA TYR A 29 -33.17 -7.78 10.91
C TYR A 29 -31.87 -7.83 11.72
N ALA A 30 -30.72 -7.62 11.08
CA ALA A 30 -29.41 -7.57 11.75
C ALA A 30 -29.32 -6.47 12.82
N ILE A 31 -29.90 -5.29 12.56
CA ILE A 31 -29.93 -4.18 13.53
C ILE A 31 -30.81 -4.53 14.74
N GLN A 32 -31.90 -5.25 14.53
CA GLN A 32 -32.80 -5.63 15.63
C GLN A 32 -32.19 -6.70 16.54
N LEU A 33 -31.49 -7.69 15.99
CA LEU A 33 -30.73 -8.66 16.78
C LEU A 33 -29.67 -7.98 17.66
N ASP A 34 -28.93 -7.03 17.10
CA ASP A 34 -27.93 -6.25 17.84
C ASP A 34 -28.56 -5.42 18.97
N ARG A 35 -29.70 -4.76 18.70
CA ARG A 35 -30.49 -4.04 19.72
C ARG A 35 -31.04 -4.95 20.81
N ALA A 36 -31.34 -6.21 20.49
CA ALA A 36 -31.77 -7.21 21.45
C ALA A 36 -30.61 -7.78 22.29
N GLY A 37 -29.36 -7.43 21.98
CA GLY A 37 -28.17 -7.97 22.62
C GLY A 37 -27.79 -9.37 22.12
N GLU A 38 -28.34 -9.80 20.98
CA GLU A 38 -28.02 -11.08 20.37
C GLU A 38 -26.72 -10.99 19.56
N THR A 39 -25.93 -12.07 19.55
CA THR A 39 -24.68 -12.11 18.79
C THR A 39 -24.97 -12.30 17.30
N VAL A 40 -24.84 -11.22 16.53
CA VAL A 40 -25.07 -11.26 15.08
C VAL A 40 -23.86 -11.87 14.36
N THR A 41 -24.03 -13.06 13.77
CA THR A 41 -23.00 -13.72 12.94
C THR A 41 -23.41 -13.74 11.47
N GLU A 42 -22.45 -13.97 10.58
CA GLU A 42 -22.74 -14.13 9.14
C GLU A 42 -23.62 -15.36 8.88
N ASN A 43 -23.32 -16.49 9.52
CA ASN A 43 -24.10 -17.71 9.41
C ASN A 43 -25.54 -17.54 9.90
N SER A 44 -25.75 -16.89 11.06
CA SER A 44 -27.10 -16.66 11.57
C SER A 44 -27.94 -15.75 10.66
N LEU A 45 -27.30 -14.79 9.97
CA LEU A 45 -27.97 -13.95 8.98
C LEU A 45 -28.25 -14.71 7.68
N LEU A 46 -27.34 -15.55 7.23
CA LEU A 46 -27.52 -16.38 6.04
C LEU A 46 -28.65 -17.40 6.24
N GLU A 47 -28.71 -18.05 7.41
CA GLU A 47 -29.81 -18.96 7.77
C GLU A 47 -31.16 -18.25 7.78
N ALA A 48 -31.24 -17.07 8.41
CA ALA A 48 -32.46 -16.26 8.42
C ALA A 48 -32.85 -15.77 7.02
N ALA A 49 -31.89 -15.43 6.17
CA ALA A 49 -32.13 -15.02 4.78
C ALA A 49 -32.69 -16.17 3.92
N ARG A 50 -32.23 -17.41 4.15
CA ARG A 50 -32.77 -18.61 3.48
C ARG A 50 -34.22 -18.92 3.86
N GLN A 51 -34.73 -18.38 4.97
CA GLN A 51 -36.15 -18.49 5.35
C GLN A 51 -37.06 -17.47 4.61
N GLY A 52 -36.49 -16.54 3.83
CA GLY A 52 -37.23 -15.59 2.99
C GLY A 52 -37.61 -14.27 3.69
N ALA A 53 -38.15 -13.31 2.93
CA ALA A 53 -38.39 -11.95 3.43
C ALA A 53 -39.50 -11.89 4.49
N GLU A 54 -40.49 -12.77 4.40
CA GLU A 54 -41.58 -12.85 5.38
C GLU A 54 -41.09 -13.30 6.77
N TYR A 55 -40.13 -14.22 6.83
CA TYR A 55 -39.49 -14.61 8.08
C TYR A 55 -38.74 -13.43 8.73
N LEU A 56 -37.97 -12.70 7.92
CA LEU A 56 -37.23 -11.53 8.40
C LEU A 56 -38.18 -10.45 8.92
N LYS A 57 -39.28 -10.16 8.22
CA LYS A 57 -40.30 -9.20 8.67
C LYS A 57 -40.95 -9.63 9.99
N ALA A 58 -41.37 -10.89 10.09
CA ALA A 58 -42.03 -11.43 11.28
C ALA A 58 -41.13 -11.37 12.53
N ASN A 59 -39.82 -11.53 12.36
CA ASN A 59 -38.84 -11.55 13.45
C ASN A 59 -38.11 -10.21 13.67
N SER A 60 -38.40 -9.18 12.87
CA SER A 60 -37.84 -7.83 13.03
C SER A 60 -38.68 -6.93 13.94
N ALA A 61 -39.84 -7.39 14.41
CA ALA A 61 -40.70 -6.60 15.29
C ALA A 61 -40.05 -6.45 16.68
N PRO A 62 -39.99 -5.23 17.25
CA PRO A 62 -39.45 -5.02 18.58
C PRO A 62 -40.33 -5.76 19.59
N LYS A 63 -39.79 -6.84 20.19
CA LYS A 63 -40.44 -7.50 21.32
C LYS A 63 -40.51 -6.48 22.46
N LYS A 64 -41.71 -6.00 22.78
CA LYS A 64 -41.95 -5.19 23.98
C LYS A 64 -41.47 -6.01 25.18
N ARG A 65 -40.36 -5.60 25.78
CA ARG A 65 -39.96 -6.10 27.11
C ARG A 65 -41.05 -5.68 28.09
N THR A 66 -41.88 -6.62 28.50
CA THR A 66 -42.70 -6.45 29.69
C THR A 66 -41.73 -6.23 30.85
N PRO A 67 -41.82 -5.12 31.60
CA PRO A 67 -40.96 -4.92 32.76
C PRO A 67 -41.30 -6.02 33.77
N GLN A 68 -40.35 -6.94 33.96
CA GLN A 68 -40.43 -7.96 34.98
C GLN A 68 -40.35 -7.23 36.32
N LYS A 69 -41.49 -7.08 37.01
CA LYS A 69 -41.56 -6.46 38.33
C LYS A 69 -40.65 -7.26 39.27
N THR A 70 -39.62 -6.60 39.78
CA THR A 70 -38.65 -7.11 40.77
C THR A 70 -39.26 -7.39 42.16
N GLY A 71 -40.58 -7.30 42.32
CA GLY A 71 -41.27 -7.60 43.57
C GLY A 71 -41.51 -9.09 43.83
N ASP A 72 -41.60 -9.92 42.77
CA ASP A 72 -42.12 -11.29 42.87
C ASP A 72 -41.09 -12.32 43.38
N ILE A 73 -39.79 -12.04 43.25
CA ILE A 73 -38.74 -13.02 43.60
C ILE A 73 -38.46 -13.06 45.11
N LEU A 74 -38.62 -11.95 45.83
CA LEU A 74 -38.34 -11.91 47.27
C LEU A 74 -39.50 -12.46 48.10
N GLU A 75 -40.74 -12.29 47.65
CA GLU A 75 -41.92 -12.91 48.28
C GLU A 75 -41.93 -14.43 48.03
N ALA A 76 -41.62 -14.89 46.82
CA ALA A 76 -41.46 -16.32 46.51
C ALA A 76 -40.31 -16.98 47.30
N TYR A 77 -39.22 -16.26 47.57
CA TYR A 77 -38.09 -16.81 48.36
C TYR A 77 -38.41 -16.91 49.86
N ALA A 78 -39.21 -15.99 50.41
CA ALA A 78 -39.66 -16.03 51.79
C ALA A 78 -40.70 -17.15 52.03
N GLU A 79 -41.61 -17.36 51.07
CA GLU A 79 -42.61 -18.45 51.10
C GLU A 79 -41.96 -19.84 51.00
N ILE A 80 -40.94 -20.00 50.14
CA ILE A 80 -40.28 -21.29 49.92
C ILE A 80 -39.33 -21.67 51.08
N THR A 81 -38.70 -20.69 51.74
CA THR A 81 -37.62 -20.98 52.70
C THR A 81 -38.01 -20.85 54.17
N GLY A 82 -39.17 -20.25 54.50
CA GLY A 82 -39.67 -20.09 55.87
C GLY A 82 -38.76 -19.27 56.79
N LYS A 83 -37.76 -18.56 56.25
CA LYS A 83 -36.77 -17.79 57.02
C LYS A 83 -37.09 -16.31 56.98
N THR A 84 -37.31 -15.73 58.16
CA THR A 84 -37.46 -14.29 58.35
C THR A 84 -36.17 -13.56 57.97
N LEU A 85 -36.26 -12.55 57.12
CA LEU A 85 -35.12 -11.76 56.67
C LEU A 85 -34.43 -11.05 57.85
N PRO A 86 -33.08 -11.01 57.88
CA PRO A 86 -32.33 -10.39 58.97
C PRO A 86 -32.62 -8.88 59.03
N GLN A 87 -32.97 -8.39 60.23
CA GLN A 87 -33.17 -6.98 60.47
C GLN A 87 -31.90 -6.18 60.17
N LYS A 88 -32.08 -5.10 59.40
CA LYS A 88 -31.03 -4.19 58.96
C LYS A 88 -30.35 -3.56 60.19
N GLN A 89 -29.08 -3.91 60.41
CA GLN A 89 -28.28 -3.29 61.47
C GLN A 89 -28.11 -1.77 61.22
N PRO A 90 -27.96 -0.96 62.29
CA PRO A 90 -27.88 0.50 62.15
C PRO A 90 -26.57 0.93 61.46
N GLU A 91 -26.69 1.63 60.33
CA GLU A 91 -25.58 2.29 59.65
C GLU A 91 -24.97 3.38 60.55
N THR A 92 -23.82 3.06 61.15
CA THR A 92 -22.97 4.03 61.85
C THR A 92 -21.74 4.33 60.99
N GLN A 93 -21.52 5.61 60.70
CA GLN A 93 -20.33 6.25 60.08
C GLN A 93 -19.86 5.84 58.66
N ALA A 94 -20.25 4.67 58.12
CA ALA A 94 -19.88 4.20 56.78
C ALA A 94 -20.31 5.06 55.55
N PRO A 95 -21.38 5.90 55.56
CA PRO A 95 -21.84 6.58 54.35
C PRO A 95 -20.88 7.65 53.81
N GLN A 96 -20.17 8.37 54.68
CA GLN A 96 -19.33 9.51 54.28
C GLN A 96 -18.00 9.05 53.69
N GLU A 97 -17.36 8.04 54.29
CA GLU A 97 -16.13 7.43 53.75
C GLU A 97 -16.38 6.78 52.38
N ARG A 98 -17.51 6.08 52.22
CA ARG A 98 -17.90 5.50 50.92
C ARG A 98 -18.14 6.56 49.85
N ARG A 99 -18.73 7.72 50.21
CA ARG A 99 -18.91 8.85 49.28
C ARG A 99 -17.56 9.42 48.86
N ASN A 100 -16.65 9.65 49.81
CA ASN A 100 -15.31 10.15 49.53
C ASN A 100 -14.53 9.21 48.58
N LEU A 101 -14.60 7.90 48.82
CA LEU A 101 -13.93 6.90 47.98
C LEU A 101 -14.49 6.87 46.55
N ASN A 102 -15.81 6.99 46.39
CA ASN A 102 -16.42 7.08 45.07
C ASN A 102 -15.99 8.33 44.31
N THR A 103 -15.92 9.48 44.99
CA THR A 103 -15.41 10.73 44.41
C THR A 103 -13.95 10.59 43.97
N LEU A 104 -13.09 9.96 44.79
CA LEU A 104 -11.70 9.69 44.44
C LEU A 104 -11.56 8.73 43.25
N ASN A 105 -12.38 7.68 43.19
CA ASN A 105 -12.42 6.76 42.06
C ASN A 105 -12.88 7.44 40.77
N ASP A 106 -13.86 8.34 40.85
CA ASP A 106 -14.32 9.14 39.70
C ASP A 106 -13.26 10.13 39.24
N ALA A 107 -12.56 10.78 40.16
CA ALA A 107 -11.41 11.63 39.85
C ALA A 107 -10.29 10.82 39.16
N LEU A 108 -9.99 9.61 39.65
CA LEU A 108 -9.00 8.71 39.04
C LEU A 108 -9.38 8.32 37.61
N ILE A 109 -10.66 7.99 37.37
CA ILE A 109 -11.16 7.65 36.04
C ILE A 109 -11.10 8.86 35.09
N ALA A 110 -11.45 10.06 35.58
CA ALA A 110 -11.41 11.28 34.79
C ALA A 110 -9.98 11.74 34.46
N ALA A 111 -9.03 11.49 35.37
CA ALA A 111 -7.62 11.83 35.20
C ALA A 111 -6.87 10.83 34.29
N ALA A 112 -7.27 9.56 34.28
CA ALA A 112 -6.60 8.48 33.55
C ALA A 112 -6.25 8.74 32.05
N PRO A 113 -7.06 9.48 31.25
CA PRO A 113 -6.73 9.77 29.86
C PRO A 113 -5.41 10.52 29.65
N ASP A 114 -5.14 11.55 30.45
CA ASP A 114 -4.13 12.56 30.10
C ASP A 114 -3.33 13.11 31.32
N ALA A 115 -3.69 12.75 32.56
CA ALA A 115 -2.98 13.23 33.73
C ALA A 115 -1.53 12.72 33.80
N ALA A 116 -0.69 13.44 34.54
CA ALA A 116 0.67 13.02 34.80
C ALA A 116 0.69 11.78 35.73
N PRO A 117 1.70 10.92 35.61
CA PRO A 117 1.93 9.80 36.53
C PRO A 117 1.81 10.17 38.02
N ASP A 118 2.35 11.33 38.41
CA ASP A 118 2.40 11.78 39.80
C ASP A 118 1.00 12.16 40.34
N ASP A 119 0.14 12.72 39.49
CA ASP A 119 -1.25 13.04 39.86
C ASP A 119 -2.06 11.77 40.10
N ILE A 120 -1.84 10.75 39.26
CA ILE A 120 -2.46 9.44 39.41
C ILE A 120 -1.98 8.76 40.69
N GLN A 121 -0.67 8.80 40.98
CA GLN A 121 -0.12 8.26 42.21
C GLN A 121 -0.72 8.97 43.44
N THR A 122 -0.85 10.30 43.40
CA THR A 122 -1.47 11.08 44.47
C THR A 122 -2.93 10.66 44.74
N LEU A 123 -3.70 10.34 43.70
CA LEU A 123 -5.08 9.85 43.85
C LEU A 123 -5.12 8.45 44.46
N LEU A 124 -4.21 7.56 44.06
CA LEU A 124 -4.07 6.22 44.61
C LEU A 124 -3.65 6.27 46.08
N ASP A 125 -2.71 7.14 46.44
CA ASP A 125 -2.24 7.34 47.83
C ASP A 125 -3.35 7.87 48.75
N LYS A 126 -4.29 8.65 48.20
CA LYS A 126 -5.51 9.11 48.89
C LYS A 126 -6.57 8.01 49.05
N GLY A 127 -6.32 6.81 48.53
CA GLY A 127 -7.18 5.64 48.66
C GLY A 127 -8.02 5.32 47.42
N ALA A 128 -7.86 6.01 46.29
CA ALA A 128 -8.52 5.59 45.06
C ALA A 128 -8.08 4.17 44.64
N SER A 129 -8.98 3.41 44.03
CA SER A 129 -8.70 2.04 43.60
C SER A 129 -8.65 1.93 42.08
N ALA A 130 -7.54 1.40 41.54
CA ALA A 130 -7.43 1.05 40.12
C ALA A 130 -8.40 -0.08 39.69
N GLY A 131 -8.98 -0.81 40.65
CA GLY A 131 -10.02 -1.82 40.44
C GLY A 131 -11.44 -1.27 40.33
N ALA A 132 -11.66 -0.02 40.72
CA ALA A 132 -13.00 0.54 40.82
C ALA A 132 -13.75 0.53 39.48
N LYS A 133 -15.07 0.31 39.58
CA LYS A 133 -16.00 0.35 38.44
C LYS A 133 -15.55 -0.53 37.27
N MET A 134 -15.15 -1.77 37.55
CA MET A 134 -14.65 -2.74 36.56
C MET A 134 -13.41 -2.22 35.84
N HIS A 135 -12.41 -1.76 36.61
CA HIS A 135 -11.14 -1.26 36.09
C HIS A 135 -11.31 -0.18 35.00
N LYS A 136 -12.27 0.74 35.18
CA LYS A 136 -12.59 1.73 34.15
C LYS A 136 -11.40 2.66 33.88
N SER A 137 -10.64 3.05 34.92
CA SER A 137 -9.41 3.84 34.77
C SER A 137 -8.36 3.14 33.91
N VAL A 138 -8.15 1.83 34.10
CA VAL A 138 -7.25 1.00 33.28
C VAL A 138 -7.66 1.03 31.81
N ARG A 139 -8.94 0.81 31.51
CA ARG A 139 -9.46 0.84 30.13
C ARG A 139 -9.31 2.22 29.49
N VAL A 140 -9.64 3.27 30.24
CA VAL A 140 -9.57 4.66 29.77
C VAL A 140 -8.13 5.09 29.50
N ALA A 141 -7.18 4.77 30.40
CA ALA A 141 -5.76 5.05 30.18
C ALA A 141 -5.23 4.32 28.93
N ALA A 142 -5.61 3.05 28.76
CA ALA A 142 -5.21 2.26 27.59
C ALA A 142 -5.78 2.81 26.28
N GLN A 143 -7.07 3.17 26.25
CA GLN A 143 -7.74 3.75 25.09
C GLN A 143 -7.12 5.08 24.64
N ASN A 144 -6.60 5.87 25.59
CA ASN A 144 -5.93 7.13 25.32
C ASN A 144 -4.41 7.01 25.12
N GLU A 145 -3.89 5.77 25.15
CA GLU A 145 -2.47 5.47 25.03
C GLU A 145 -1.59 6.16 26.09
N ASN A 146 -2.16 6.42 27.29
CA ASN A 146 -1.42 6.93 28.44
C ASN A 146 -0.74 5.78 29.18
N TRP A 147 0.26 5.20 28.52
CA TRP A 147 0.95 4.00 28.98
C TRP A 147 1.65 4.14 30.34
N PRO A 148 2.29 5.28 30.68
CA PRO A 148 2.83 5.48 32.02
C PRO A 148 1.77 5.38 33.13
N VAL A 149 0.61 6.02 32.92
CA VAL A 149 -0.53 5.92 33.84
C VAL A 149 -1.08 4.50 33.90
N LEU A 150 -1.20 3.83 32.75
CA LEU A 150 -1.62 2.43 32.71
C LEU A 150 -0.67 1.53 33.52
N ASP A 151 0.65 1.73 33.42
CA ASP A 151 1.64 0.95 34.18
C ASP A 151 1.46 1.14 35.69
N ILE A 152 1.29 2.38 36.15
CA ILE A 152 1.00 2.69 37.57
C ILE A 152 -0.32 2.05 38.02
N LEU A 153 -1.38 2.17 37.22
CA LEU A 153 -2.68 1.57 37.56
C LEU A 153 -2.59 0.05 37.69
N LEU A 154 -1.84 -0.62 36.82
CA LEU A 154 -1.63 -2.07 36.88
C LEU A 154 -0.77 -2.48 38.08
N GLN A 155 0.24 -1.69 38.46
CA GLN A 155 1.04 -1.91 39.67
C GLN A 155 0.20 -1.75 40.95
N ASN A 156 -0.85 -0.92 40.91
CA ASN A 156 -1.74 -0.63 42.04
C ASN A 156 -3.07 -1.40 41.98
N GLY A 157 -3.05 -2.65 41.52
CA GLY A 157 -4.21 -3.56 41.55
C GLY A 157 -5.15 -3.49 40.35
N GLY A 158 -4.80 -2.73 39.31
CA GLY A 158 -5.47 -2.78 38.01
C GLY A 158 -5.27 -4.13 37.32
N SER A 159 -6.30 -4.67 36.65
CA SER A 159 -6.20 -5.95 35.95
C SER A 159 -6.01 -5.77 34.45
N LYS A 160 -4.96 -6.41 33.91
CA LYS A 160 -4.68 -6.49 32.47
C LYS A 160 -5.73 -7.25 31.67
N THR A 161 -6.59 -8.06 32.31
CA THR A 161 -7.65 -8.84 31.63
C THR A 161 -8.72 -7.95 31.00
N PHE A 162 -8.76 -6.67 31.37
CA PHE A 162 -9.70 -5.69 30.82
C PHE A 162 -9.12 -4.90 29.63
N LEU A 163 -7.88 -5.18 29.22
CA LEU A 163 -7.30 -4.61 28.02
C LEU A 163 -7.77 -5.35 26.78
N SER A 164 -8.02 -4.61 25.70
CA SER A 164 -8.18 -5.23 24.39
C SER A 164 -6.88 -5.91 23.97
N PHE A 165 -6.95 -6.89 23.06
CA PHE A 165 -5.75 -7.53 22.52
C PHE A 165 -4.79 -6.51 21.87
N ALA A 166 -5.33 -5.49 21.20
CA ALA A 166 -4.54 -4.43 20.58
C ALA A 166 -3.82 -3.58 21.63
N ASP A 167 -4.50 -3.18 22.70
CA ASP A 167 -3.92 -2.34 23.76
C ASP A 167 -2.89 -3.12 24.57
N ALA A 168 -3.15 -4.39 24.90
CA ALA A 168 -2.19 -5.24 25.57
C ALA A 168 -0.89 -5.39 24.76
N ARG A 169 -1.00 -5.49 23.42
CA ARG A 169 0.16 -5.53 22.52
C ARG A 169 0.93 -4.21 22.52
N LYS A 170 0.24 -3.07 22.41
CA LYS A 170 0.85 -1.73 22.46
C LYS A 170 1.54 -1.48 23.80
N PHE A 171 0.88 -1.83 24.90
CA PHE A 171 1.43 -1.69 26.25
C PHE A 171 2.69 -2.54 26.45
N LYS A 172 2.70 -3.78 25.94
CA LYS A 172 3.92 -4.62 25.96
C LYS A 172 5.08 -3.98 25.18
N ILE A 173 4.79 -3.30 24.07
CA ILE A 173 5.80 -2.54 23.31
C ILE A 173 6.31 -1.36 24.14
N TYR A 174 5.41 -0.60 24.77
CA TYR A 174 5.78 0.48 25.69
C TYR A 174 6.70 -0.02 26.81
N GLN A 175 6.33 -1.10 27.51
CA GLN A 175 7.14 -1.64 28.61
C GLN A 175 8.57 -2.00 28.15
N LYS A 176 8.72 -2.55 26.94
CA LYS A 176 10.04 -2.85 26.36
C LYS A 176 10.87 -1.58 26.11
N ASN A 177 10.23 -0.48 25.74
CA ASN A 177 10.89 0.78 25.37
C ASN A 177 10.95 1.80 26.51
N ALA A 178 10.24 1.60 27.61
CA ALA A 178 10.11 2.56 28.71
C ALA A 178 11.46 2.90 29.34
N ALA A 179 12.30 1.89 29.64
CA ALA A 179 13.62 2.12 30.22
C ALA A 179 14.57 2.89 29.27
N PRO A 180 14.69 2.54 27.97
CA PRO A 180 15.41 3.37 27.00
C PRO A 180 14.93 4.83 26.92
N TRP A 181 13.62 5.06 26.93
CA TRP A 181 13.04 6.41 26.93
C TRP A 181 13.36 7.17 28.22
N GLN A 182 13.20 6.52 29.37
CA GLN A 182 13.50 7.11 30.67
C GLN A 182 14.99 7.47 30.78
N LYS A 183 15.89 6.62 30.27
CA LYS A 183 17.33 6.92 30.20
C LYS A 183 17.62 8.13 29.32
N LYS A 184 16.90 8.27 28.19
CA LYS A 184 17.10 9.34 27.21
C LYS A 184 16.55 10.69 27.67
N LEU A 185 15.35 10.71 28.25
CA LEU A 185 14.61 11.94 28.56
C LEU A 185 14.51 12.25 30.05
N ARG A 186 14.76 11.28 30.94
CA ARG A 186 14.44 11.33 32.38
C ARG A 186 12.96 11.60 32.69
N ARG A 187 12.09 11.43 31.70
CA ARG A 187 10.64 11.55 31.77
C ARG A 187 9.98 10.59 30.79
N ALA A 188 8.66 10.44 30.90
CA ALA A 188 7.87 9.67 29.96
C ALA A 188 8.04 10.14 28.50
N PRO A 189 7.96 9.23 27.52
CA PRO A 189 8.01 9.61 26.11
C PRO A 189 6.84 10.52 25.74
N PRO A 190 7.02 11.45 24.78
CA PRO A 190 5.90 12.23 24.24
C PRO A 190 4.78 11.34 23.70
N LYS A 191 3.54 11.83 23.75
CA LYS A 191 2.34 11.10 23.30
C LYS A 191 2.55 10.55 21.88
N GLY A 192 2.29 9.25 21.69
CA GLY A 192 2.47 8.55 20.42
C GLY A 192 3.87 7.95 20.18
N LEU A 193 4.90 8.32 20.95
CA LEU A 193 6.29 7.89 20.69
C LEU A 193 6.74 6.68 21.52
N ALA A 194 5.87 6.11 22.35
CA ALA A 194 6.19 4.97 23.22
C ALA A 194 6.76 3.75 22.46
N ALA A 195 6.32 3.54 21.21
CA ALA A 195 6.80 2.44 20.37
C ALA A 195 8.10 2.75 19.62
N GLU A 196 8.51 4.01 19.58
CA GLU A 196 9.63 4.49 18.78
C GLU A 196 10.98 4.28 19.46
N ASN A 197 12.05 4.29 18.65
CA ASN A 197 13.41 4.13 19.15
C ASN A 197 13.98 5.47 19.68
N PRO A 198 14.21 5.62 21.00
CA PRO A 198 14.69 6.89 21.57
C PRO A 198 16.09 7.32 21.11
N VAL A 199 16.87 6.44 20.47
CA VAL A 199 18.18 6.79 19.91
C VAL A 199 18.06 7.94 18.91
N PHE A 200 16.98 7.97 18.13
CA PHE A 200 16.75 9.01 17.13
C PHE A 200 16.12 10.29 17.71
N PHE A 201 15.70 10.29 18.97
CA PHE A 201 15.09 11.47 19.58
C PHE A 201 16.13 12.59 19.80
N LYS A 202 15.88 13.75 19.20
CA LYS A 202 16.70 14.96 19.33
C LYS A 202 15.87 16.11 19.87
N GLN A 203 15.92 16.32 21.19
CA GLN A 203 15.02 17.22 21.91
C GLN A 203 14.91 18.62 21.30
N ASN A 204 16.03 19.34 21.14
CA ASN A 204 16.00 20.72 20.63
C ASN A 204 15.42 20.79 19.21
N CYS A 205 15.79 19.84 18.34
CA CYS A 205 15.25 19.77 16.99
C CYS A 205 13.77 19.38 16.98
N PHE A 206 13.36 18.47 17.87
CA PHE A 206 11.97 18.04 18.04
C PHE A 206 11.08 19.22 18.44
N GLU A 207 11.49 20.00 19.45
CA GLU A 207 10.75 21.17 19.92
C GLU A 207 10.68 22.28 18.85
N ALA A 208 11.76 22.49 18.08
CA ALA A 208 11.74 23.40 16.94
C ALA A 208 10.77 22.96 15.85
N VAL A 209 10.77 21.66 15.49
CA VAL A 209 9.85 21.12 14.48
C VAL A 209 8.39 21.23 14.94
N LEU A 210 8.09 21.01 16.22
CA LEU A 210 6.73 21.18 16.74
C LEU A 210 6.19 22.60 16.55
N LYS A 211 7.02 23.63 16.71
CA LYS A 211 6.62 25.02 16.46
C LYS A 211 6.27 25.26 15.00
N VAL A 212 6.99 24.62 14.08
CA VAL A 212 6.68 24.74 12.65
C VAL A 212 5.41 23.96 12.29
N LEU A 213 5.24 22.75 12.85
CA LEU A 213 4.03 21.96 12.63
C LEU A 213 2.77 22.64 13.17
N ASP A 214 2.88 23.38 14.28
CA ASP A 214 1.77 24.20 14.81
C ASP A 214 1.35 25.30 13.82
N VAL A 215 2.31 25.94 13.13
CA VAL A 215 2.03 26.88 12.04
C VAL A 215 1.37 26.18 10.83
N GLU A 216 1.73 24.91 10.57
CA GLU A 216 1.07 24.05 9.57
C GLU A 216 -0.30 23.52 10.06
N GLY A 217 -0.77 23.89 11.26
CA GLY A 217 -2.05 23.46 11.83
C GLY A 217 -2.06 22.02 12.36
N ILE A 218 -0.90 21.38 12.49
CA ILE A 218 -0.74 20.01 12.97
C ILE A 218 -0.39 20.01 14.45
N SER A 219 -1.16 19.27 15.26
CA SER A 219 -0.99 19.25 16.72
C SER A 219 -1.11 17.84 17.33
N GLY A 220 -0.93 17.76 18.65
CA GLY A 220 -1.15 16.54 19.43
C GLY A 220 -0.25 15.36 19.03
N LYS A 221 -0.86 14.17 18.95
CA LYS A 221 -0.14 12.91 18.67
C LYS A 221 0.51 12.91 17.29
N GLU A 222 -0.17 13.43 16.28
CA GLU A 222 0.32 13.47 14.90
C GLU A 222 1.55 14.39 14.79
N ALA A 223 1.49 15.58 15.38
CA ALA A 223 2.63 16.48 15.44
C ALA A 223 3.86 15.86 16.13
N HIS A 224 3.65 15.14 17.23
CA HIS A 224 4.74 14.45 17.93
C HIS A 224 5.39 13.37 17.05
N ILE A 225 4.60 12.56 16.34
CA ILE A 225 5.13 11.53 15.44
C ILE A 225 5.92 12.17 14.29
N ALA A 226 5.36 13.20 13.67
CA ALA A 226 6.02 13.94 12.60
C ALA A 226 7.33 14.58 13.08
N ALA A 227 7.29 15.29 14.20
CA ALA A 227 8.47 15.93 14.80
C ALA A 227 9.56 14.91 15.18
N PHE A 228 9.18 13.73 15.67
CA PHE A 228 10.14 12.67 15.96
C PHE A 228 10.86 12.18 14.69
N ARG A 229 10.11 11.88 13.63
CA ARG A 229 10.66 11.40 12.35
C ARG A 229 11.60 12.44 11.72
N LEU A 230 11.16 13.70 11.67
CA LEU A 230 11.93 14.80 11.10
C LEU A 230 13.17 15.13 11.94
N SER A 231 13.04 15.22 13.26
CA SER A 231 14.20 15.47 14.14
C SER A 231 15.20 14.33 14.14
N GLY A 232 14.71 13.09 14.02
CA GLY A 232 15.54 11.92 13.83
C GLY A 232 16.26 11.91 12.48
N LEU A 233 15.63 12.35 11.40
CA LEU A 233 16.30 12.44 10.09
C LEU A 233 17.29 13.61 10.02
N PHE A 234 16.86 14.82 10.37
CA PHE A 234 17.63 16.04 10.18
C PHE A 234 18.59 16.34 11.32
N GLN A 235 18.44 15.71 12.48
CA GLN A 235 19.33 15.78 13.65
C GLN A 235 19.44 17.16 14.34
N SER A 236 19.09 18.26 13.68
CA SER A 236 19.25 19.64 14.17
C SER A 236 18.24 20.60 13.52
N GLU A 237 17.90 21.67 14.25
CA GLU A 237 17.00 22.74 13.78
C GLU A 237 17.53 23.42 12.51
N GLN A 238 18.83 23.72 12.44
CA GLN A 238 19.43 24.39 11.29
C GLN A 238 19.21 23.61 9.99
N ARG A 239 19.24 22.27 10.06
CA ARG A 239 19.01 21.39 8.92
C ARG A 239 17.53 21.36 8.52
N VAL A 240 16.62 21.39 9.48
CA VAL A 240 15.17 21.55 9.18
C VAL A 240 14.93 22.88 8.46
N MET A 241 15.53 23.97 8.95
CA MET A 241 15.40 25.28 8.32
C MET A 241 16.05 25.33 6.93
N GLN A 242 17.18 24.65 6.74
CA GLN A 242 17.80 24.48 5.42
C GLN A 242 16.87 23.74 4.45
N TYR A 243 16.22 22.66 4.92
CA TYR A 243 15.24 21.94 4.11
C TYR A 243 14.08 22.86 3.71
N LEU A 244 13.46 23.54 4.67
CA LEU A 244 12.35 24.47 4.41
C LEU A 244 12.73 25.61 3.46
N LYS A 245 13.94 26.18 3.62
CA LYS A 245 14.42 27.23 2.72
C LYS A 245 14.53 26.74 1.28
N GLN A 246 14.92 25.48 1.07
CA GLN A 246 15.15 24.93 -0.26
C GLN A 246 13.91 24.29 -0.87
N TRP A 247 13.05 23.67 -0.05
CA TRP A 247 11.95 22.80 -0.48
C TRP A 247 10.60 23.16 0.14
N GLY A 248 10.54 24.09 1.09
CA GLY A 248 9.31 24.44 1.83
C GLY A 248 8.26 25.19 1.02
N GLY A 249 8.54 25.59 -0.21
CA GLY A 249 7.55 26.20 -1.11
C GLY A 249 6.60 25.19 -1.77
N THR A 250 6.76 23.89 -1.53
CA THR A 250 5.92 22.84 -2.15
C THR A 250 4.83 22.38 -1.18
N GLY A 251 3.58 22.78 -1.43
CA GLY A 251 2.41 22.35 -0.66
C GLY A 251 2.08 23.24 0.54
N ASP A 252 0.92 22.99 1.16
CA ASP A 252 0.41 23.76 2.29
C ASP A 252 1.07 23.34 3.62
N THR A 253 1.54 22.09 3.71
CA THR A 253 2.14 21.48 4.92
C THR A 253 3.43 20.72 4.60
N PRO A 254 4.49 21.41 4.13
CA PRO A 254 5.68 20.79 3.55
C PRO A 254 6.46 19.89 4.51
N LEU A 255 6.47 20.17 5.83
CA LEU A 255 7.12 19.29 6.80
C LEU A 255 6.25 18.10 7.17
N TYR A 256 4.95 18.31 7.39
CA TYR A 256 4.04 17.22 7.70
C TYR A 256 4.02 16.17 6.57
N ASP A 257 3.87 16.60 5.32
CA ASP A 257 3.87 15.73 4.14
C ASP A 257 5.17 14.93 4.03
N LEU A 258 6.31 15.58 4.28
CA LEU A 258 7.60 14.91 4.30
C LEU A 258 7.69 13.86 5.41
N SER A 259 7.10 14.13 6.57
CA SER A 259 7.16 13.23 7.72
C SER A 259 6.40 11.93 7.49
N GLU A 260 5.39 11.93 6.62
CA GLU A 260 4.65 10.72 6.23
C GLU A 260 5.48 9.78 5.35
N ASP A 261 6.44 10.34 4.62
CA ASP A 261 7.37 9.59 3.77
C ASP A 261 8.55 8.98 4.56
N ILE A 262 8.76 9.41 5.81
CA ILE A 262 9.89 9.00 6.65
C ILE A 262 9.45 7.92 7.64
N LEU A 263 10.10 6.75 7.59
CA LEU A 263 10.02 5.74 8.64
C LEU A 263 11.42 5.45 9.16
N LEU A 264 11.70 5.88 10.39
CA LEU A 264 12.95 5.56 11.07
C LEU A 264 12.94 4.09 11.51
N PRO A 265 14.09 3.40 11.45
CA PRO A 265 14.10 1.99 11.81
C PRO A 265 13.68 1.75 13.25
N PRO A 266 12.84 0.74 13.52
CA PRO A 266 12.47 0.40 14.89
C PRO A 266 13.70 -0.02 15.67
N HIS A 267 13.60 -0.08 17.00
CA HIS A 267 14.65 -0.71 17.80
C HIS A 267 14.75 -2.19 17.41
N LEU A 268 15.75 -2.51 16.57
CA LEU A 268 16.13 -3.88 16.33
C LEU A 268 16.70 -4.40 17.66
N PRO A 269 16.14 -5.48 18.24
CA PRO A 269 16.88 -6.20 19.26
C PRO A 269 18.21 -6.65 18.64
N ASP A 270 19.26 -6.84 19.43
CA ASP A 270 20.45 -7.56 18.95
C ASP A 270 20.00 -8.92 18.44
N ILE A 271 19.75 -9.03 17.12
CA ILE A 271 19.47 -10.30 16.48
C ILE A 271 20.81 -11.01 16.50
N LYS A 272 21.00 -11.92 17.47
CA LYS A 272 22.11 -12.86 17.44
C LYS A 272 22.12 -13.47 16.04
N LYS A 273 23.19 -13.20 15.29
CA LYS A 273 23.38 -13.73 13.93
C LYS A 273 23.03 -15.23 13.97
N PRO A 274 22.04 -15.71 13.20
CA PRO A 274 21.85 -17.14 13.10
C PRO A 274 23.18 -17.76 12.65
N LYS A 275 23.65 -18.79 13.36
CA LYS A 275 24.83 -19.55 12.92
C LYS A 275 24.53 -20.04 11.50
N LEU A 276 25.22 -19.49 10.52
CA LEU A 276 25.22 -20.02 9.16
C LEU A 276 25.71 -21.47 9.24
N GLN A 277 24.79 -22.42 9.08
CA GLN A 277 25.15 -23.82 8.85
C GLN A 277 25.89 -23.90 7.51
N SER A 278 26.97 -24.68 7.49
CA SER A 278 27.84 -24.72 6.32
C SER A 278 27.13 -25.43 5.16
N LEU A 279 27.34 -24.95 3.93
CA LEU A 279 26.80 -25.57 2.71
C LEU A 279 27.12 -27.08 2.61
N LYS A 280 28.22 -27.54 3.24
CA LYS A 280 28.60 -28.95 3.28
C LYS A 280 27.61 -29.84 4.05
N GLU A 281 26.89 -29.31 5.03
CA GLU A 281 25.92 -30.09 5.81
C GLU A 281 24.60 -30.31 5.03
N PHE A 282 24.28 -29.41 4.10
CA PHE A 282 23.05 -29.45 3.28
C PHE A 282 23.16 -30.35 2.03
N VAL A 283 24.36 -30.49 1.45
CA VAL A 283 24.59 -31.24 0.21
C VAL A 283 24.42 -32.75 0.38
N THR A 284 24.58 -33.28 1.61
CA THR A 284 24.40 -34.70 1.92
C THR A 284 22.96 -35.21 1.82
N ALA A 285 21.96 -34.33 1.62
CA ALA A 285 20.53 -34.67 1.69
C ALA A 285 19.82 -34.85 0.32
N GLY A 286 20.52 -34.73 -0.82
CA GLY A 286 20.00 -35.18 -2.12
C GLY A 286 18.67 -34.55 -2.61
N MET A 287 18.47 -33.24 -2.46
CA MET A 287 17.26 -32.54 -2.96
C MET A 287 17.48 -31.88 -4.34
N TRP A 288 16.47 -32.00 -5.22
CA TRP A 288 16.47 -31.52 -6.61
C TRP A 288 16.08 -30.03 -6.74
N LEU A 289 16.39 -29.41 -7.88
CA LEU A 289 16.26 -27.97 -8.19
C LEU A 289 14.89 -27.31 -7.92
N ASN A 290 13.80 -28.06 -7.72
CA ASN A 290 12.48 -27.49 -7.37
C ASN A 290 12.37 -27.09 -5.89
N ASP A 291 13.27 -27.54 -5.02
CA ASP A 291 13.27 -27.23 -3.59
C ASP A 291 14.15 -26.01 -3.22
N PHE A 292 14.81 -25.39 -4.21
CA PHE A 292 15.79 -24.32 -4.01
C PHE A 292 15.19 -22.93 -3.69
N VAL A 293 13.87 -22.78 -3.53
CA VAL A 293 13.22 -21.45 -3.41
C VAL A 293 12.15 -21.40 -2.31
N THR A 294 12.49 -21.80 -1.08
CA THR A 294 11.59 -21.59 0.07
C THR A 294 12.21 -20.90 1.27
N LYS A 295 13.52 -20.62 1.26
CA LYS A 295 14.15 -19.79 2.29
C LYS A 295 14.82 -18.61 1.63
N ASP A 296 14.11 -17.50 1.62
CA ASP A 296 14.69 -16.18 1.40
C ASP A 296 15.96 -16.08 2.27
N PRO A 297 17.11 -15.68 1.72
CA PRO A 297 18.27 -15.38 2.57
C PRO A 297 17.81 -14.37 3.61
N ALA A 298 18.02 -14.68 4.89
CA ALA A 298 17.69 -13.78 5.98
C ALA A 298 18.38 -12.44 5.68
N GLN A 299 17.60 -11.42 5.31
CA GLN A 299 18.13 -10.12 4.93
C GLN A 299 18.84 -9.55 6.15
N GLU A 300 20.17 -9.41 6.06
CA GLU A 300 20.97 -8.81 7.12
C GLU A 300 20.58 -7.34 7.25
N SER A 301 19.91 -6.99 8.35
CA SER A 301 19.61 -5.61 8.69
C SER A 301 20.86 -4.94 9.22
N GLY A 302 21.41 -3.98 8.47
CA GLY A 302 22.48 -3.10 8.94
C GLY A 302 21.95 -1.94 9.80
N THR A 303 22.80 -1.33 10.62
CA THR A 303 22.45 -0.08 11.30
C THR A 303 22.44 1.06 10.28
N PRO A 304 21.34 1.82 10.15
CA PRO A 304 21.24 2.93 9.20
C PRO A 304 22.19 4.09 9.54
N HIS A 305 22.87 4.63 8.54
CA HIS A 305 23.61 5.90 8.64
C HIS A 305 22.64 7.07 8.42
N ILE A 306 21.85 7.39 9.46
CA ILE A 306 20.77 8.39 9.36
C ILE A 306 21.29 9.78 8.96
N LYS A 307 22.53 10.13 9.31
CA LYS A 307 23.14 11.38 8.86
C LYS A 307 23.24 11.44 7.33
N ASP A 308 23.69 10.36 6.69
CA ASP A 308 23.82 10.28 5.23
C ASP A 308 22.45 10.40 4.56
N TRP A 309 21.45 9.72 5.10
CA TRP A 309 20.05 9.86 4.67
C TRP A 309 19.55 11.30 4.80
N GLY A 310 19.83 11.97 5.91
CA GLY A 310 19.50 13.37 6.11
C GLY A 310 20.23 14.29 5.12
N ASP A 311 21.51 14.04 4.84
CA ASP A 311 22.32 14.79 3.86
C ASP A 311 21.76 14.63 2.44
N ALA A 312 21.36 13.40 2.09
CA ALA A 312 20.74 13.09 0.81
C ALA A 312 19.36 13.74 0.65
N VAL A 313 18.52 13.75 1.69
CA VAL A 313 17.20 14.40 1.64
C VAL A 313 17.32 15.91 1.52
N LEU A 314 18.26 16.56 2.22
CA LEU A 314 18.53 17.98 2.03
C LEU A 314 18.92 18.29 0.58
N LYS A 315 19.77 17.45 -0.01
CA LYS A 315 20.28 17.65 -1.37
C LYS A 315 19.25 17.35 -2.47
N CYS A 316 18.47 16.28 -2.31
CA CYS A 316 17.62 15.71 -3.35
C CYS A 316 16.11 15.91 -3.12
N GLY A 317 15.72 16.45 -1.96
CA GLY A 317 14.34 16.84 -1.65
C GLY A 317 13.39 15.66 -1.33
N PRO A 318 12.07 15.88 -1.44
CA PRO A 318 11.03 14.91 -1.05
C PRO A 318 11.16 13.53 -1.71
N SER A 319 11.64 13.49 -2.97
CA SER A 319 11.81 12.24 -3.71
C SER A 319 12.76 11.24 -3.04
N MET A 320 13.78 11.76 -2.34
CA MET A 320 14.72 10.96 -1.56
C MET A 320 14.14 10.57 -0.19
N ALA A 321 13.32 11.43 0.42
CA ALA A 321 12.73 11.16 1.73
C ALA A 321 11.84 9.90 1.72
N ARG A 322 11.10 9.69 0.63
CA ARG A 322 10.32 8.46 0.35
C ARG A 322 11.11 7.16 0.45
N LEU A 323 12.43 7.25 0.29
CA LEU A 323 13.35 6.12 0.32
C LEU A 323 13.90 5.85 1.73
N VAL A 324 13.75 6.77 2.69
CA VAL A 324 14.29 6.64 4.05
C VAL A 324 13.71 5.44 4.79
N LYS A 325 12.47 5.02 4.48
CA LYS A 325 11.87 3.79 5.02
C LYS A 325 12.65 2.51 4.69
N PHE A 326 13.50 2.55 3.66
CA PHE A 326 14.40 1.45 3.31
C PHE A 326 15.73 1.51 4.05
N SER A 327 15.98 2.51 4.90
CA SER A 327 17.23 2.66 5.65
C SER A 327 17.58 1.45 6.55
N ARG A 328 16.58 0.66 6.92
CA ARG A 328 16.77 -0.63 7.63
C ARG A 328 17.44 -1.72 6.79
N PHE A 329 17.45 -1.57 5.46
CA PHE A 329 18.03 -2.50 4.50
C PHE A 329 19.18 -1.86 3.71
N VAL A 330 19.06 -0.56 3.42
CA VAL A 330 20.03 0.24 2.69
C VAL A 330 20.67 1.21 3.69
N THR A 331 21.82 0.83 4.23
CA THR A 331 22.45 1.55 5.36
C THR A 331 22.73 3.03 5.04
N SER A 332 23.21 3.31 3.82
CA SER A 332 23.38 4.67 3.29
C SER A 332 22.75 4.81 1.90
N PRO A 333 22.24 6.01 1.54
CA PRO A 333 21.83 6.29 0.17
C PRO A 333 23.01 6.16 -0.80
N GLN A 334 22.73 6.11 -2.10
CA GLN A 334 23.74 5.92 -3.14
C GLN A 334 24.17 7.26 -3.75
N HIS A 335 25.44 7.36 -4.12
CA HIS A 335 25.97 8.51 -4.86
C HIS A 335 25.70 8.38 -6.36
N SER A 336 25.81 9.49 -7.09
CA SER A 336 25.88 9.53 -8.56
C SER A 336 27.09 8.74 -9.08
N SER A 337 27.09 8.43 -10.38
CA SER A 337 28.17 7.66 -11.03
C SER A 337 29.55 8.30 -10.92
N ASP A 338 29.61 9.63 -10.76
CA ASP A 338 30.86 10.38 -10.53
C ASP A 338 31.27 10.43 -9.05
N GLY A 339 30.46 9.87 -8.14
CA GLY A 339 30.69 9.85 -6.70
C GLY A 339 30.56 11.20 -5.99
N LYS A 340 30.21 12.29 -6.68
CA LYS A 340 30.28 13.66 -6.13
C LYS A 340 29.05 14.11 -5.36
N THR A 341 27.88 13.56 -5.68
CA THR A 341 26.60 13.95 -5.06
C THR A 341 25.75 12.73 -4.78
N TRP A 342 24.76 12.87 -3.91
CA TRP A 342 23.71 11.87 -3.72
C TRP A 342 22.86 11.73 -4.99
N SER A 343 22.43 10.51 -5.32
CA SER A 343 21.59 10.20 -6.47
C SER A 343 20.29 9.51 -6.02
N THR A 344 19.15 10.18 -6.21
CA THR A 344 17.84 9.58 -5.98
C THR A 344 17.64 8.35 -6.83
N GLN A 345 18.09 8.36 -8.09
CA GLN A 345 17.94 7.24 -9.01
C GLN A 345 18.74 6.01 -8.54
N ASN A 346 20.01 6.19 -8.18
CA ASN A 346 20.85 5.07 -7.75
C ASN A 346 20.36 4.53 -6.39
N THR A 347 19.94 5.44 -5.49
CA THR A 347 19.38 5.04 -4.19
C THR A 347 18.09 4.26 -4.37
N ARG A 348 17.27 4.71 -5.32
CA ARG A 348 16.04 4.03 -5.70
C ARG A 348 16.30 2.63 -6.24
N ALA A 349 17.25 2.47 -7.17
CA ALA A 349 17.64 1.18 -7.71
C ALA A 349 18.10 0.21 -6.60
N GLU A 350 18.87 0.72 -5.62
CA GLU A 350 19.28 -0.07 -4.46
C GLU A 350 18.08 -0.46 -3.58
N CYS A 351 17.19 0.49 -3.28
CA CYS A 351 15.99 0.21 -2.48
C CYS A 351 15.06 -0.80 -3.16
N ALA A 352 14.95 -0.77 -4.48
CA ALA A 352 14.08 -1.66 -5.25
C ALA A 352 14.43 -3.14 -5.05
N LYS A 353 15.71 -3.46 -4.77
CA LYS A 353 16.19 -4.82 -4.45
C LYS A 353 15.53 -5.43 -3.20
N TYR A 354 14.93 -4.60 -2.35
CA TYR A 354 14.28 -4.99 -1.10
C TYR A 354 12.76 -4.85 -1.14
N LEU A 355 12.20 -4.24 -2.20
CA LEU A 355 10.77 -3.99 -2.29
C LEU A 355 9.97 -5.23 -2.67
N TYR A 356 10.52 -6.05 -3.57
CA TYR A 356 9.85 -7.25 -4.04
C TYR A 356 10.54 -8.52 -3.57
N LYS A 357 9.72 -9.55 -3.30
CA LYS A 357 10.24 -10.92 -3.15
C LYS A 357 11.03 -11.27 -4.41
N ARG A 358 12.27 -11.75 -4.26
CA ARG A 358 13.21 -12.09 -5.34
C ARG A 358 13.75 -10.90 -6.16
N ALA A 359 13.51 -9.64 -5.75
CA ALA A 359 14.03 -8.47 -6.45
C ALA A 359 15.57 -8.51 -6.61
N MET A 360 16.29 -9.03 -5.62
CA MET A 360 17.76 -9.19 -5.69
C MET A 360 18.25 -10.03 -6.88
N HIS A 361 17.44 -10.97 -7.38
CA HIS A 361 17.78 -11.79 -8.55
C HIS A 361 17.46 -11.10 -9.87
N TYR A 362 16.66 -10.02 -9.84
CA TYR A 362 16.17 -9.29 -11.03
C TYR A 362 16.14 -7.78 -10.77
N PRO A 363 17.31 -7.16 -10.49
CA PRO A 363 17.40 -5.77 -10.04
C PRO A 363 16.81 -4.77 -11.05
N ASP A 364 17.08 -4.95 -12.35
CA ASP A 364 16.59 -4.05 -13.41
C ASP A 364 15.05 -4.06 -13.49
N LEU A 365 14.44 -5.25 -13.35
CA LEU A 365 12.99 -5.38 -13.32
C LEU A 365 12.41 -4.77 -12.05
N ALA A 366 13.07 -4.98 -10.90
CA ALA A 366 12.62 -4.43 -9.62
C ALA A 366 12.66 -2.90 -9.64
N GLU A 367 13.74 -2.31 -10.15
CA GLU A 367 13.86 -0.86 -10.32
C GLU A 367 12.75 -0.32 -11.23
N LEU A 368 12.53 -0.97 -12.38
CA LEU A 368 11.49 -0.57 -13.32
C LEU A 368 10.09 -0.65 -12.68
N CYS A 369 9.80 -1.74 -11.97
CA CYS A 369 8.54 -1.91 -11.24
C CYS A 369 8.38 -0.83 -10.16
N TYR A 370 9.42 -0.50 -9.43
CA TYR A 370 9.33 0.52 -8.39
C TYR A 370 9.13 1.93 -8.97
N ASN A 371 9.78 2.25 -10.09
CA ASN A 371 9.61 3.53 -10.78
C ASN A 371 8.16 3.78 -11.22
N TYR A 372 7.39 2.73 -11.44
CA TYR A 372 5.99 2.80 -11.87
C TYR A 372 5.00 2.28 -10.82
N ASP A 373 5.41 2.23 -9.54
CA ASP A 373 4.58 1.81 -8.41
C ASP A 373 3.86 0.46 -8.62
N VAL A 374 4.55 -0.47 -9.27
CA VAL A 374 4.01 -1.79 -9.60
C VAL A 374 3.93 -2.62 -8.33
N LYS A 375 2.79 -3.27 -8.09
CA LYS A 375 2.57 -4.14 -6.91
C LYS A 375 3.31 -5.49 -7.03
N GLN A 376 3.59 -6.14 -5.89
CA GLN A 376 4.24 -7.46 -5.82
C GLN A 376 3.63 -8.50 -6.77
N GLN A 377 2.29 -8.60 -6.83
CA GLN A 377 1.59 -9.54 -7.72
C GLN A 377 1.94 -9.33 -9.20
N HIS A 378 2.08 -8.07 -9.63
CA HIS A 378 2.40 -7.74 -11.01
C HIS A 378 3.90 -7.90 -11.29
N PHE A 379 4.77 -7.66 -10.31
CA PHE A 379 6.18 -8.03 -10.37
C PHE A 379 6.36 -9.55 -10.55
N ASP A 380 5.64 -10.37 -9.77
CA ASP A 380 5.67 -11.83 -9.91
C ASP A 380 5.12 -12.30 -11.27
N THR A 381 4.11 -11.59 -11.80
CA THR A 381 3.60 -11.81 -13.15
C THR A 381 4.67 -11.50 -14.19
N ALA A 382 5.36 -10.37 -14.09
CA ALA A 382 6.45 -10.00 -14.98
C ALA A 382 7.59 -11.04 -14.94
N LEU A 383 8.00 -11.50 -13.75
CA LEU A 383 8.96 -12.59 -13.61
C LEU A 383 8.52 -13.88 -14.30
N SER A 384 7.26 -14.26 -14.16
CA SER A 384 6.71 -15.45 -14.85
C SER A 384 6.79 -15.31 -16.37
N LEU A 385 6.59 -14.10 -16.91
CA LEU A 385 6.69 -13.83 -18.35
C LEU A 385 8.15 -13.85 -18.82
N VAL A 386 9.05 -13.22 -18.08
CA VAL A 386 10.49 -13.22 -18.36
C VAL A 386 11.03 -14.66 -18.37
N GLY A 387 10.64 -15.49 -17.41
CA GLY A 387 11.04 -16.90 -17.36
C GLY A 387 10.52 -17.77 -18.53
N LYS A 388 9.54 -17.28 -19.30
CA LYS A 388 9.00 -17.99 -20.49
C LYS A 388 9.72 -17.64 -21.79
N LEU A 389 10.47 -16.54 -21.84
CA LEU A 389 11.21 -16.10 -23.04
C LEU A 389 12.22 -17.12 -23.61
N PRO A 390 13.02 -17.86 -22.80
CA PRO A 390 14.04 -18.77 -23.32
C PRO A 390 13.50 -19.94 -24.16
N LYS A 391 12.18 -20.12 -24.24
CA LYS A 391 11.51 -21.24 -24.92
C LYS A 391 10.83 -20.85 -26.23
N GLN A 392 10.99 -19.62 -26.70
CA GLN A 392 10.23 -19.10 -27.86
C GLN A 392 11.01 -19.17 -29.16
N LYS A 393 10.31 -19.43 -30.29
CA LYS A 393 10.91 -19.29 -31.62
C LYS A 393 11.08 -17.81 -31.95
N ARG A 394 12.03 -17.50 -32.84
CA ARG A 394 12.33 -16.13 -33.32
C ARG A 394 11.04 -15.40 -33.71
N LYS A 395 10.83 -14.17 -33.20
CA LYS A 395 9.65 -13.39 -33.57
C LYS A 395 9.64 -13.07 -35.05
N ARG A 396 8.44 -13.11 -35.64
CA ARG A 396 8.13 -12.80 -37.05
C ARG A 396 7.87 -11.31 -37.26
N MET A 397 8.38 -10.46 -36.36
CA MET A 397 8.31 -9.02 -36.46
C MET A 397 9.50 -8.50 -37.26
N PRO A 398 9.29 -7.72 -38.34
CA PRO A 398 10.39 -7.16 -39.11
C PRO A 398 11.25 -6.24 -38.26
N ASP A 399 12.56 -6.28 -38.46
CA ASP A 399 13.49 -5.49 -37.66
C ASP A 399 13.69 -4.10 -38.26
N ILE A 400 12.66 -3.26 -38.12
CA ILE A 400 12.62 -1.90 -38.67
C ILE A 400 13.34 -0.95 -37.73
N THR A 401 14.25 -0.15 -38.27
CA THR A 401 14.90 0.99 -37.58
C THR A 401 14.90 2.19 -38.52
N ILE A 402 14.41 3.33 -38.05
CA ILE A 402 14.30 4.58 -38.82
C ILE A 402 14.94 5.70 -38.01
N ASP A 403 15.86 6.42 -38.65
CA ASP A 403 16.51 7.60 -38.09
C ASP A 403 15.49 8.73 -37.83
N GLY A 404 15.58 9.34 -36.66
CA GLY A 404 14.83 10.52 -36.22
C GLY A 404 14.77 11.65 -37.24
N GLU A 405 15.88 11.92 -37.93
CA GLU A 405 15.96 12.97 -38.95
C GLU A 405 14.95 12.76 -40.08
N LYS A 406 14.73 11.50 -40.46
CA LYS A 406 13.79 11.15 -41.54
C LYS A 406 12.35 11.50 -41.17
N PHE A 407 11.98 11.48 -39.89
CA PHE A 407 10.63 11.85 -39.45
C PHE A 407 10.55 13.15 -38.66
N GLY A 408 11.62 13.95 -38.64
CA GLY A 408 11.64 15.29 -38.03
C GLY A 408 11.79 15.28 -36.50
N LEU A 409 12.52 14.31 -35.95
CA LEU A 409 12.90 14.23 -34.54
C LEU A 409 14.43 14.09 -34.43
N PRO A 410 15.20 15.20 -34.47
CA PRO A 410 16.66 15.14 -34.47
C PRO A 410 17.24 14.33 -33.30
N GLY A 411 18.19 13.46 -33.63
CA GLY A 411 18.81 12.50 -32.70
C GLY A 411 17.90 11.38 -32.19
N GLY A 412 16.60 11.40 -32.49
CA GLY A 412 15.67 10.34 -32.12
C GLY A 412 15.82 9.09 -33.00
N VAL A 413 15.12 8.03 -32.64
CA VAL A 413 15.06 6.79 -33.45
C VAL A 413 13.72 6.11 -33.26
N PHE A 414 13.16 5.56 -34.35
CA PHE A 414 12.08 4.59 -34.26
C PHE A 414 12.63 3.20 -34.51
N ARG A 415 12.38 2.25 -33.61
CA ARG A 415 12.88 0.89 -33.78
C ARG A 415 12.01 -0.15 -33.10
N ARG A 416 12.20 -1.41 -33.51
CA ARG A 416 11.69 -2.56 -32.77
C ARG A 416 12.38 -2.66 -31.40
N LEU A 417 11.60 -2.93 -30.35
CA LEU A 417 12.13 -3.20 -29.02
C LEU A 417 12.65 -4.65 -28.95
N PRO A 418 13.85 -4.92 -28.39
CA PRO A 418 14.39 -6.27 -28.28
C PRO A 418 13.47 -7.21 -27.51
N GLU A 419 13.49 -8.50 -27.87
CA GLU A 419 12.55 -9.49 -27.36
C GLU A 419 12.67 -9.71 -25.84
N ASN A 420 13.89 -9.56 -25.31
CA ASN A 420 14.22 -9.72 -23.90
C ASN A 420 14.19 -8.40 -23.10
N ASP A 421 13.79 -7.29 -23.73
CA ASP A 421 13.76 -5.99 -23.07
C ASP A 421 12.52 -5.88 -22.17
N VAL A 422 12.73 -5.95 -20.86
CA VAL A 422 11.67 -5.92 -19.85
C VAL A 422 10.84 -4.62 -19.87
N ARG A 423 11.34 -3.54 -20.50
CA ARG A 423 10.56 -2.31 -20.70
C ARG A 423 9.28 -2.57 -21.50
N GLY A 424 9.28 -3.58 -22.36
CA GLY A 424 8.10 -4.04 -23.10
C GLY A 424 6.90 -4.39 -22.23
N LEU A 425 7.13 -4.81 -20.98
CA LEU A 425 6.07 -5.13 -20.00
C LEU A 425 5.42 -3.90 -19.37
N PHE A 426 6.02 -2.71 -19.53
CA PHE A 426 5.62 -1.48 -18.85
C PHE A 426 5.52 -0.27 -19.81
N LEU A 427 5.45 -0.50 -21.13
CA LEU A 427 5.38 0.57 -22.12
C LEU A 427 4.21 1.53 -21.88
N GLY A 428 3.06 1.02 -21.41
CA GLY A 428 1.96 1.87 -21.00
C GLY A 428 2.32 2.84 -19.88
N GLU A 429 3.12 2.43 -18.89
CA GLU A 429 3.57 3.35 -17.84
C GLU A 429 4.55 4.39 -18.40
N ILE A 430 5.48 3.93 -19.23
CA ILE A 430 6.52 4.75 -19.86
C ILE A 430 5.91 5.84 -20.75
N THR A 431 4.86 5.53 -21.50
CA THR A 431 4.23 6.45 -22.46
C THR A 431 2.86 6.95 -22.04
N ALA A 432 2.46 6.78 -20.77
CA ALA A 432 1.15 7.15 -20.23
C ALA A 432 -0.06 6.56 -20.98
N CYS A 433 0.02 5.27 -21.33
CA CYS A 433 -1.02 4.42 -21.91
C CYS A 433 -1.38 3.25 -20.96
N CYS A 434 -2.41 2.47 -21.28
CA CYS A 434 -2.84 1.30 -20.49
C CYS A 434 -2.08 -0.01 -20.80
N GLN A 435 -1.17 -0.01 -21.79
CA GLN A 435 -0.43 -1.20 -22.26
C GLN A 435 0.71 -1.63 -21.32
N SER A 436 0.36 -2.00 -20.08
CA SER A 436 1.29 -2.54 -19.07
C SER A 436 0.69 -3.73 -18.32
N ILE A 437 1.55 -4.54 -17.69
CA ILE A 437 1.09 -5.57 -16.76
C ILE A 437 0.32 -4.94 -15.58
N GLY A 438 -0.82 -5.53 -15.20
CA GLY A 438 -1.69 -5.02 -14.14
C GLY A 438 -2.66 -3.91 -14.58
N LYS A 439 -2.67 -3.55 -15.86
CA LYS A 439 -3.57 -2.54 -16.44
C LYS A 439 -4.48 -3.13 -17.52
N MET A 440 -5.43 -2.33 -18.01
CA MET A 440 -6.41 -2.75 -19.02
C MET A 440 -5.78 -3.30 -20.32
N GLY A 441 -4.58 -2.83 -20.68
CA GLY A 441 -3.82 -3.28 -21.84
C GLY A 441 -2.93 -4.50 -21.59
N GLU A 442 -2.98 -5.15 -20.41
CA GLU A 442 -2.12 -6.27 -20.03
C GLU A 442 -2.17 -7.44 -21.04
N ALA A 443 -3.34 -7.69 -21.64
CA ALA A 443 -3.46 -8.74 -22.65
C ALA A 443 -2.62 -8.44 -23.91
N CYS A 444 -2.60 -7.18 -24.35
CA CYS A 444 -1.77 -6.72 -25.46
C CYS A 444 -0.29 -6.76 -25.08
N THR A 445 0.06 -6.33 -23.87
CA THR A 445 1.41 -6.44 -23.32
C THR A 445 1.92 -7.88 -23.31
N LYS A 446 1.14 -8.83 -22.78
CA LYS A 446 1.49 -10.26 -22.79
C LYS A 446 1.65 -10.80 -24.20
N HIS A 447 0.80 -10.38 -25.15
CA HIS A 447 0.92 -10.80 -26.54
C HIS A 447 2.17 -10.24 -27.20
N GLY A 448 2.42 -8.93 -27.09
CA GLY A 448 3.63 -8.31 -27.65
C GLY A 448 4.90 -8.92 -27.07
N TYR A 449 4.89 -9.28 -25.79
CA TYR A 449 6.05 -9.87 -25.12
C TYR A 449 6.27 -11.35 -25.48
N LEU A 450 5.21 -12.17 -25.51
CA LEU A 450 5.32 -13.64 -25.67
C LEU A 450 4.97 -14.20 -27.05
N SER A 451 4.23 -13.51 -27.91
CA SER A 451 3.83 -14.09 -29.20
C SER A 451 4.96 -13.94 -30.23
N GLU A 452 5.19 -14.97 -31.03
CA GLU A 452 6.02 -14.90 -32.25
C GLU A 452 5.45 -13.90 -33.27
N ASN A 453 4.13 -13.67 -33.23
CA ASN A 453 3.42 -12.75 -34.10
C ASN A 453 3.11 -11.42 -33.40
N GLY A 454 3.66 -11.17 -32.21
CA GLY A 454 3.51 -9.94 -31.45
C GLY A 454 4.86 -9.26 -31.20
N GLY A 455 4.86 -7.94 -31.05
CA GLY A 455 6.07 -7.20 -30.70
C GLY A 455 5.75 -5.78 -30.26
N PHE A 456 6.80 -5.01 -30.03
CA PHE A 456 6.70 -3.59 -29.70
C PHE A 456 7.66 -2.79 -30.57
N TYR A 457 7.22 -1.62 -30.97
CA TYR A 457 8.06 -0.61 -31.60
C TYR A 457 8.01 0.65 -30.75
N VAL A 458 9.14 1.33 -30.65
CA VAL A 458 9.30 2.50 -29.79
C VAL A 458 9.91 3.65 -30.57
N VAL A 459 9.53 4.87 -30.21
CA VAL A 459 10.24 6.09 -30.57
C VAL A 459 11.06 6.50 -29.37
N GLU A 460 12.37 6.53 -29.51
CA GLU A 460 13.29 7.05 -28.52
C GLU A 460 13.71 8.47 -28.88
N SER A 461 13.82 9.34 -27.87
CA SER A 461 14.40 10.68 -28.03
C SER A 461 15.92 10.61 -28.21
N GLY A 462 16.56 11.73 -28.57
CA GLY A 462 18.03 11.82 -28.63
C GLY A 462 18.77 11.58 -27.31
N LYS A 463 18.04 11.48 -26.18
CA LYS A 463 18.60 11.08 -24.88
C LYS A 463 18.42 9.59 -24.57
N GLY A 464 17.75 8.84 -25.44
CA GLY A 464 17.42 7.42 -25.24
C GLY A 464 16.10 7.18 -24.50
N ASP A 465 15.38 8.22 -24.06
CA ASP A 465 14.07 8.05 -23.42
C ASP A 465 13.03 7.57 -24.44
N ILE A 466 12.26 6.53 -24.11
CA ILE A 466 11.09 6.10 -24.90
C ILE A 466 9.98 7.16 -24.74
N ILE A 467 9.63 7.82 -25.83
CA ILE A 467 8.64 8.91 -25.87
C ILE A 467 7.40 8.56 -26.70
N GLY A 468 7.46 7.48 -27.47
CA GLY A 468 6.33 6.92 -28.20
C GLY A 468 6.45 5.41 -28.30
N GLN A 469 5.32 4.73 -28.49
CA GLN A 469 5.29 3.28 -28.61
C GLN A 469 4.13 2.80 -29.46
N SER A 470 4.24 1.57 -29.94
CA SER A 470 3.14 0.81 -30.49
C SER A 470 3.30 -0.68 -30.21
N TRP A 471 2.27 -1.28 -29.64
CA TRP A 471 2.08 -2.73 -29.71
C TRP A 471 1.81 -3.13 -31.16
N ALA A 472 2.55 -4.13 -31.65
CA ALA A 472 2.42 -4.62 -33.01
C ALA A 472 1.96 -6.08 -33.04
N TRP A 473 1.19 -6.42 -34.07
CA TRP A 473 0.77 -7.80 -34.34
C TRP A 473 0.79 -8.16 -35.83
N ARG A 474 1.01 -9.45 -36.14
CA ARG A 474 0.89 -10.00 -37.51
C ARG A 474 -0.53 -10.43 -37.81
N GLY A 475 -0.99 -10.13 -39.02
CA GLY A 475 -2.29 -10.50 -39.54
C GLY A 475 -2.33 -11.86 -40.22
N LYS A 476 -3.55 -12.37 -40.45
CA LYS A 476 -3.79 -13.68 -41.08
C LYS A 476 -3.29 -13.79 -42.52
N LYS A 477 -3.13 -12.69 -43.24
CA LYS A 477 -2.62 -12.64 -44.62
C LYS A 477 -1.20 -12.06 -44.69
N GLY A 478 -0.47 -12.06 -43.58
CA GLY A 478 0.90 -11.52 -43.51
C GLY A 478 0.95 -10.01 -43.27
N GLU A 479 -0.14 -9.38 -42.83
CA GLU A 479 -0.15 -7.95 -42.53
C GLU A 479 0.65 -7.63 -41.26
N LEU A 480 1.21 -6.44 -41.14
CA LEU A 480 1.74 -5.85 -39.91
C LEU A 480 0.78 -4.78 -39.45
N CYS A 481 0.38 -4.78 -38.18
CA CYS A 481 -0.45 -3.72 -37.62
C CYS A 481 0.20 -3.12 -36.37
N PHE A 482 0.28 -1.80 -36.32
CA PHE A 482 0.64 -0.98 -35.15
C PHE A 482 -0.65 -0.53 -34.44
N ASP A 483 -0.83 -0.88 -33.17
CA ASP A 483 -2.13 -0.87 -32.49
C ASP A 483 -2.03 -0.42 -31.02
N SER A 484 -2.15 0.86 -30.70
CA SER A 484 -2.25 2.06 -31.54
C SER A 484 -0.90 2.81 -31.56
N LEU A 485 -0.86 4.05 -32.06
CA LEU A 485 0.32 4.92 -31.94
C LEU A 485 0.17 5.78 -30.68
N GLU A 486 0.97 5.49 -29.67
CA GLU A 486 0.90 6.13 -28.36
C GLU A 486 2.11 7.03 -28.13
N THR A 487 1.90 8.16 -27.46
CA THR A 487 2.94 9.16 -27.20
C THR A 487 2.83 9.71 -25.77
N LEU A 488 3.98 9.96 -25.16
CA LEU A 488 4.10 10.62 -23.87
C LEU A 488 3.82 12.13 -24.04
N GLY A 489 2.59 12.54 -23.75
CA GLY A 489 2.12 13.89 -24.06
C GLY A 489 2.24 14.17 -25.57
N ASP A 490 2.70 15.36 -25.94
CA ASP A 490 2.82 15.78 -27.35
C ASP A 490 4.25 15.62 -27.90
N ARG A 491 5.07 14.76 -27.28
CA ARG A 491 6.49 14.57 -27.66
C ARG A 491 6.71 14.01 -29.06
N VAL A 492 5.73 13.30 -29.61
CA VAL A 492 5.68 12.93 -31.04
C VAL A 492 4.41 13.52 -31.65
N SER A 493 4.60 14.57 -32.45
CA SER A 493 3.51 15.28 -33.12
C SER A 493 2.82 14.44 -34.19
N ALA A 494 1.59 14.84 -34.54
CA ALA A 494 0.83 14.20 -35.61
C ALA A 494 1.57 14.21 -36.96
N ALA A 495 2.33 15.27 -37.27
CA ALA A 495 3.11 15.36 -38.50
C ALA A 495 4.29 14.39 -38.50
N GLN A 496 5.00 14.28 -37.37
CA GLN A 496 6.09 13.33 -37.20
C GLN A 496 5.58 11.88 -37.31
N TRP A 497 4.45 11.54 -36.70
CA TRP A 497 3.82 10.22 -36.87
C TRP A 497 3.48 9.92 -38.32
N THR A 498 2.86 10.86 -39.04
CA THR A 498 2.55 10.67 -40.46
C THR A 498 3.82 10.41 -41.28
N LYS A 499 4.87 11.23 -41.09
CA LYS A 499 6.15 11.07 -41.79
C LYS A 499 6.81 9.73 -41.45
N LEU A 500 6.84 9.36 -40.17
CA LEU A 500 7.37 8.08 -39.71
C LEU A 500 6.66 6.88 -40.37
N MET A 501 5.34 6.95 -40.55
CA MET A 501 4.59 5.88 -41.21
C MET A 501 4.88 5.81 -42.72
N GLN A 502 5.15 6.94 -43.38
CA GLN A 502 5.63 6.98 -44.76
C GLN A 502 7.02 6.34 -44.87
N GLU A 503 7.96 6.70 -43.98
CA GLU A 503 9.30 6.12 -43.94
C GLU A 503 9.26 4.62 -43.63
N THR A 504 8.34 4.18 -42.77
CA THR A 504 8.13 2.74 -42.48
C THR A 504 7.63 1.99 -43.72
N ALA A 505 6.73 2.59 -44.50
CA ALA A 505 6.26 2.01 -45.76
C ALA A 505 7.39 1.90 -46.80
N GLN A 506 8.26 2.90 -46.88
CA GLN A 506 9.43 2.87 -47.77
C GLN A 506 10.41 1.77 -47.33
N GLU A 507 10.71 1.67 -46.04
CA GLU A 507 11.59 0.64 -45.49
C GLU A 507 11.04 -0.78 -45.77
N LEU A 508 9.74 -1.01 -45.59
CA LEU A 508 9.07 -2.28 -45.92
C LEU A 508 9.05 -2.58 -47.44
N THR A 509 9.23 -1.57 -48.28
CA THR A 509 9.32 -1.74 -49.74
C THR A 509 10.74 -2.11 -50.15
N ALA A 510 11.74 -1.43 -49.57
CA ALA A 510 13.15 -1.63 -49.88
C ALA A 510 13.69 -2.96 -49.36
N ARG A 511 13.06 -3.53 -48.32
CA ARG A 511 13.51 -4.77 -47.69
C ARG A 511 12.84 -6.01 -48.27
N HIS A 512 13.64 -7.06 -48.43
CA HIS A 512 13.18 -8.38 -48.87
C HIS A 512 13.28 -9.46 -47.77
N ASP A 513 13.80 -9.12 -46.60
CA ASP A 513 14.01 -10.03 -45.47
C ASP A 513 12.76 -10.20 -44.57
N HIS A 514 11.57 -9.89 -45.09
CA HIS A 514 10.30 -10.06 -44.38
C HIS A 514 9.16 -10.50 -45.29
N ASP A 515 8.12 -11.06 -44.67
CA ASP A 515 6.88 -11.52 -45.32
C ASP A 515 5.69 -10.57 -45.12
N VAL A 516 5.94 -9.30 -44.75
CA VAL A 516 4.88 -8.29 -44.62
C VAL A 516 4.19 -8.01 -45.96
N THR A 517 2.87 -8.19 -46.00
CA THR A 517 2.03 -7.95 -47.19
C THR A 517 1.31 -6.60 -47.18
N ALA A 518 1.08 -6.03 -45.99
CA ALA A 518 0.50 -4.72 -45.80
C ALA A 518 0.86 -4.15 -44.41
N LEU A 519 0.89 -2.82 -44.28
CA LEU A 519 1.04 -2.10 -43.01
C LEU A 519 -0.27 -1.41 -42.65
N HIS A 520 -0.75 -1.66 -41.43
CA HIS A 520 -1.98 -1.10 -40.87
C HIS A 520 -1.69 -0.36 -39.56
N ILE A 521 -2.52 0.63 -39.24
CA ILE A 521 -2.51 1.35 -37.97
C ILE A 521 -3.90 1.26 -37.34
N GLY A 522 -3.96 0.90 -36.06
CA GLY A 522 -5.16 1.00 -35.23
C GLY A 522 -5.53 2.45 -34.94
N ALA A 523 -6.78 2.82 -35.20
CA ALA A 523 -7.24 4.21 -35.15
C ALA A 523 -7.91 4.61 -33.81
N GLY A 524 -7.60 3.90 -32.72
CA GLY A 524 -7.98 4.27 -31.35
C GLY A 524 -6.81 4.89 -30.58
N GLY A 525 -6.93 4.95 -29.26
CA GLY A 525 -5.92 5.53 -28.38
C GLY A 525 -5.59 6.99 -28.75
N ARG A 526 -4.29 7.31 -28.75
CA ARG A 526 -3.77 8.62 -29.18
C ARG A 526 -3.36 8.70 -30.66
N THR A 527 -3.72 7.69 -31.47
CA THR A 527 -3.38 7.72 -32.90
C THR A 527 -3.89 9.02 -33.55
N PRO A 528 -3.06 9.78 -34.28
CA PRO A 528 -3.45 11.04 -34.93
C PRO A 528 -4.27 10.79 -36.20
N VAL A 529 -5.46 10.19 -36.06
CA VAL A 529 -6.32 9.69 -37.15
C VAL A 529 -6.64 10.78 -38.17
N LYS A 530 -6.92 12.01 -37.73
CA LYS A 530 -7.23 13.13 -38.63
C LYS A 530 -6.06 13.45 -39.58
N SER A 531 -4.83 13.46 -39.07
CA SER A 531 -3.64 13.74 -39.87
C SER A 531 -3.28 12.57 -40.77
N LEU A 532 -3.36 11.33 -40.25
CA LEU A 532 -3.09 10.13 -41.03
C LEU A 532 -4.09 9.95 -42.18
N LYS A 533 -5.39 10.20 -41.96
CA LYS A 533 -6.42 10.07 -43.01
C LYS A 533 -6.31 11.09 -44.14
N LYS A 534 -5.58 12.20 -43.96
CA LYS A 534 -5.28 13.13 -45.05
C LYS A 534 -4.31 12.55 -46.07
N VAL A 535 -3.48 11.58 -45.64
CA VAL A 535 -2.44 10.95 -46.46
C VAL A 535 -2.84 9.52 -46.86
N PHE A 536 -3.42 8.77 -45.93
CA PHE A 536 -3.79 7.37 -46.09
C PHE A 536 -5.30 7.21 -45.98
N THR A 537 -5.96 7.00 -47.11
CA THR A 537 -7.43 6.95 -47.19
C THR A 537 -8.00 5.53 -47.07
N ASP A 538 -7.14 4.52 -47.16
CA ASP A 538 -7.53 3.12 -47.16
C ASP A 538 -7.88 2.63 -45.75
N THR A 539 -9.09 2.08 -45.59
CA THR A 539 -9.63 1.62 -44.30
C THR A 539 -9.81 0.10 -44.23
N THR A 540 -9.18 -0.64 -45.16
CA THR A 540 -9.19 -2.10 -45.14
C THR A 540 -8.68 -2.61 -43.80
N LYS A 541 -9.41 -3.56 -43.19
CA LYS A 541 -9.08 -4.10 -41.88
C LYS A 541 -8.33 -5.43 -41.99
N ALA A 542 -7.21 -5.54 -41.29
CA ALA A 542 -6.54 -6.80 -41.01
C ALA A 542 -7.11 -7.47 -39.74
N LYS A 543 -6.93 -8.79 -39.65
CA LYS A 543 -7.29 -9.58 -38.45
C LYS A 543 -6.03 -10.25 -37.91
N PRO A 544 -5.78 -10.20 -36.58
CA PRO A 544 -4.60 -10.79 -35.98
C PRO A 544 -4.61 -12.30 -36.15
N LYS A 545 -3.41 -12.88 -36.25
CA LYS A 545 -3.22 -14.31 -36.45
C LYS A 545 -3.60 -15.11 -35.19
N ASP A 546 -3.19 -14.64 -34.02
CA ASP A 546 -3.17 -15.37 -32.75
C ASP A 546 -3.53 -14.51 -31.53
N PHE A 547 -4.30 -13.43 -31.74
CA PHE A 547 -4.86 -12.61 -30.67
C PHE A 547 -6.40 -12.61 -30.69
N GLY A 548 -7.01 -12.96 -29.57
CA GLY A 548 -8.45 -13.25 -29.46
C GLY A 548 -9.39 -12.09 -29.78
N TYR A 549 -10.60 -12.41 -30.25
CA TYR A 549 -11.61 -11.43 -30.71
C TYR A 549 -12.24 -10.59 -29.59
N PHE A 550 -12.27 -11.11 -28.35
CA PHE A 550 -12.91 -10.48 -27.19
C PHE A 550 -12.00 -9.58 -26.35
N ARG A 551 -10.77 -9.32 -26.81
CA ARG A 551 -9.79 -8.51 -26.07
C ARG A 551 -9.81 -7.05 -26.55
N HIS A 552 -9.62 -6.11 -25.63
CA HIS A 552 -9.56 -4.67 -25.90
C HIS A 552 -8.38 -4.36 -26.83
N ARG A 553 -8.67 -4.03 -28.09
CA ARG A 553 -7.69 -3.56 -29.08
C ARG A 553 -8.29 -2.48 -29.95
N ASP A 554 -7.52 -1.42 -30.19
CA ASP A 554 -8.01 -0.22 -30.87
C ASP A 554 -8.31 -0.46 -32.35
N SER A 555 -7.50 -1.33 -32.99
CA SER A 555 -7.66 -1.77 -34.37
C SER A 555 -8.93 -2.57 -34.64
N ARG A 556 -9.71 -2.96 -33.62
CA ARG A 556 -10.94 -3.74 -33.81
C ARG A 556 -11.99 -2.94 -34.57
N LEU A 557 -12.18 -1.68 -34.20
CA LEU A 557 -13.26 -0.84 -34.72
C LEU A 557 -12.83 -0.08 -35.99
N SER A 558 -11.58 0.37 -36.05
CA SER A 558 -11.09 1.19 -37.15
C SER A 558 -9.60 0.98 -37.39
N GLN A 559 -9.21 0.89 -38.66
CA GLN A 559 -7.82 0.77 -39.11
C GLN A 559 -7.58 1.69 -40.30
N ILE A 560 -6.33 2.08 -40.48
CA ILE A 560 -5.83 2.81 -41.64
C ILE A 560 -4.73 1.94 -42.26
N ARG A 561 -4.88 1.55 -43.54
CA ARG A 561 -3.84 0.86 -44.30
C ARG A 561 -2.91 1.91 -44.91
N VAL A 562 -1.64 1.84 -44.52
CA VAL A 562 -0.58 2.78 -44.92
C VAL A 562 0.16 2.30 -46.16
N TRP A 563 0.32 0.98 -46.27
CA TRP A 563 1.12 0.36 -47.31
C TRP A 563 0.60 -1.03 -47.66
N ARG A 564 0.84 -1.44 -48.90
CA ARG A 564 0.60 -2.79 -49.40
C ARG A 564 1.74 -3.16 -50.35
N ARG A 565 2.26 -4.37 -50.22
CA ARG A 565 3.23 -4.92 -51.16
C ARG A 565 2.58 -5.01 -52.55
N SER A 566 3.25 -4.43 -53.56
CA SER A 566 2.87 -4.62 -54.96
C SER A 566 2.96 -6.10 -55.31
N ALA A 567 1.96 -6.59 -56.03
CA ALA A 567 1.84 -8.00 -56.41
C ALA A 567 2.99 -8.46 -57.31
#